data_AF-G2MVC3-F1
#
_entry.id   AF-G2MVC3-F1
#
_cell.length_a   1.000
_cell.length_b   1.000
_cell.length_c   1.000
_cell.angle_alpha   90.00
_cell.angle_beta   90.00
_cell.angle_gamma   90.00
#
_symmetry.space_group_name_H-M   'P 1'
#
loop_
_entity.id
_entity.type
_entity.pdbx_description
1 polymer ?
#
loop_
_entity_poly.entity_id
_entity_poly.type
_entity_poly.pdbx_seq_one_letter_code
_entity_poly.pdbx_strand_id
1 'polypeptide(L)'
;MNKKVSVLIPAYNEEERIIDTIKGLKDVEEVDEVIVINDGSTDSTAEKARKAGAKIVNMKKNVGKGTALKEGLKYAKNDVIVFLDADVGLSSREVKKLILPVLEGEADVTIAKFPKTNVKAGFGFVKTLARKGVKYFTGNEIESVLSGQRAFKKEVLESLKTFYKGFGIEVGMTIDILKKGYKIKEVEVNMTHSVTGRNLKGFLHRGKQFWDILKVLMYKLFSKNIKE
;
A
#
# COMPACT_ATOMS: atom_id res chain seq x y z
N MET A 1 -16.35 -5.16 -20.58
CA MET A 1 -15.26 -4.23 -20.20
C MET A 1 -13.98 -5.05 -20.07
N ASN A 2 -12.86 -4.60 -20.63
CA ASN A 2 -11.60 -5.34 -20.52
C ASN A 2 -11.09 -5.24 -19.09
N LYS A 3 -10.90 -6.38 -18.43
CA LYS A 3 -10.20 -6.50 -17.15
C LYS A 3 -8.77 -5.97 -17.35
N LYS A 4 -8.36 -4.96 -16.58
CA LYS A 4 -7.13 -4.18 -16.81
C LYS A 4 -6.37 -3.86 -15.53
N VAL A 5 -6.64 -4.57 -14.43
CA VAL A 5 -6.03 -4.28 -13.12
C VAL A 5 -5.35 -5.52 -12.55
N SER A 6 -4.08 -5.36 -12.14
CA SER A 6 -3.37 -6.34 -11.30
C SER A 6 -3.39 -5.87 -9.85
N VAL A 7 -3.96 -6.68 -8.95
CA VAL A 7 -3.95 -6.40 -7.51
C VAL A 7 -2.81 -7.18 -6.86
N LEU A 8 -1.88 -6.47 -6.21
CA LEU A 8 -0.77 -7.04 -5.44
C LEU A 8 -1.09 -7.00 -3.95
N ILE A 9 -1.02 -8.18 -3.32
CA ILE A 9 -1.30 -8.36 -1.89
C ILE A 9 -0.07 -8.95 -1.20
N PRO A 10 0.75 -8.16 -0.49
CA PRO A 10 1.79 -8.71 0.36
C PRO A 10 1.14 -9.33 1.61
N ALA A 11 1.49 -10.57 1.92
CA ALA A 11 0.89 -11.33 3.02
C ALA A 11 1.95 -12.06 3.84
N TYR A 12 1.83 -11.98 5.17
CA TYR A 12 2.66 -12.72 6.12
C TYR A 12 1.81 -13.17 7.30
N ASN A 13 1.56 -14.47 7.41
CA ASN A 13 0.72 -15.08 8.44
C ASN A 13 -0.71 -14.50 8.51
N GLU A 14 -1.42 -14.55 7.39
CA GLU A 14 -2.76 -13.98 7.17
C GLU A 14 -3.80 -15.05 6.81
N GLU A 15 -3.59 -16.30 7.24
CA GLU A 15 -4.43 -17.44 6.85
C GLU A 15 -5.91 -17.29 7.25
N GLU A 16 -6.22 -16.49 8.25
CA GLU A 16 -7.60 -16.26 8.71
C GLU A 16 -8.38 -15.32 7.78
N ARG A 17 -7.70 -14.41 7.07
CA ARG A 17 -8.34 -13.26 6.40
C ARG A 17 -8.15 -13.26 4.89
N ILE A 18 -7.07 -13.86 4.40
CA ILE A 18 -6.68 -13.76 3.00
C ILE A 18 -7.76 -14.25 2.03
N ILE A 19 -8.53 -15.28 2.42
CA ILE A 19 -9.63 -15.80 1.61
C ILE A 19 -10.70 -14.73 1.37
N ASP A 20 -11.14 -14.05 2.42
CA ASP A 20 -12.22 -13.06 2.32
C ASP A 20 -11.74 -11.80 1.60
N THR A 21 -10.49 -11.39 1.82
CA THR A 21 -9.85 -10.33 1.03
C THR A 21 -9.88 -10.66 -0.46
N ILE A 22 -9.47 -11.86 -0.86
CA ILE A 22 -9.48 -12.28 -2.27
C ILE A 22 -10.91 -12.40 -2.80
N LYS A 23 -11.86 -12.93 -2.01
CA LYS A 23 -13.26 -13.03 -2.43
C LYS A 23 -13.87 -11.68 -2.76
N GLY A 24 -13.66 -10.66 -1.92
CA GLY A 24 -14.20 -9.32 -2.19
C GLY A 24 -13.62 -8.66 -3.45
N LEU A 25 -12.46 -9.10 -3.94
CA LEU A 25 -11.89 -8.64 -5.21
C LEU A 25 -12.53 -9.31 -6.43
N LYS A 26 -13.12 -10.50 -6.28
CA LYS A 26 -13.81 -11.18 -7.38
C LYS A 26 -15.07 -10.44 -7.83
N ASP A 27 -15.66 -9.66 -6.91
CA ASP A 27 -16.85 -8.85 -7.17
C ASP A 27 -16.51 -7.52 -7.89
N VAL A 28 -15.22 -7.25 -8.16
CA VAL A 28 -14.76 -6.04 -8.84
C VAL A 28 -14.42 -6.38 -10.30
N GLU A 29 -15.31 -6.00 -11.21
CA GLU A 29 -15.22 -6.33 -12.65
C GLU A 29 -13.92 -5.88 -13.32
N GLU A 30 -13.34 -4.78 -12.86
CA GLU A 30 -12.11 -4.21 -13.41
C GLU A 30 -10.86 -5.03 -13.06
N VAL A 31 -10.93 -5.86 -12.02
CA VAL A 31 -9.81 -6.71 -11.54
C VAL A 31 -9.62 -7.91 -12.47
N ASP A 32 -8.45 -7.96 -13.10
CA ASP A 32 -8.05 -9.07 -13.97
C ASP A 32 -7.36 -10.19 -13.21
N GLU A 33 -6.42 -9.81 -12.34
CA GLU A 33 -5.63 -10.77 -11.58
C GLU A 33 -5.38 -10.29 -10.16
N VAL A 34 -5.31 -11.26 -9.25
CA VAL A 34 -4.88 -11.07 -7.88
C VAL A 34 -3.61 -11.86 -7.68
N ILE A 35 -2.54 -11.18 -7.29
CA ILE A 35 -1.22 -11.75 -7.03
C ILE A 35 -0.93 -11.57 -5.55
N VAL A 36 -0.89 -12.66 -4.81
CA VAL A 36 -0.49 -12.68 -3.41
C VAL A 36 1.00 -12.95 -3.33
N ILE A 37 1.74 -12.03 -2.71
CA ILE A 37 3.14 -12.21 -2.40
C ILE A 37 3.23 -12.75 -0.97
N ASN A 38 3.42 -14.07 -0.87
CA ASN A 38 3.65 -14.73 0.40
C ASN A 38 5.06 -14.41 0.90
N ASP A 39 5.16 -13.51 1.87
CA ASP A 39 6.41 -12.98 2.42
C ASP A 39 7.01 -13.93 3.48
N GLY A 40 7.15 -15.21 3.13
CA GLY A 40 7.73 -16.23 4.01
C GLY A 40 6.84 -16.64 5.18
N SER A 41 5.52 -16.72 5.00
CA SER A 41 4.60 -17.18 6.05
C SER A 41 4.94 -18.60 6.53
N THR A 42 4.66 -18.86 7.81
CA THR A 42 4.80 -20.19 8.45
C THR A 42 3.47 -20.91 8.62
N ASP A 43 2.38 -20.29 8.20
CA ASP A 43 1.00 -20.80 8.28
C ASP A 43 0.46 -21.17 6.89
N SER A 44 -0.85 -21.39 6.79
CA SER A 44 -1.51 -21.82 5.54
C SER A 44 -1.83 -20.67 4.58
N THR A 45 -1.25 -19.47 4.76
CA THR A 45 -1.59 -18.27 3.96
C THR A 45 -1.50 -18.51 2.45
N ALA A 46 -0.39 -19.07 1.98
CA ALA A 46 -0.17 -19.30 0.54
C ALA A 46 -1.13 -20.35 -0.03
N GLU A 47 -1.43 -21.40 0.73
CA GLU A 47 -2.36 -22.45 0.32
C GLU A 47 -3.79 -21.89 0.21
N LYS A 48 -4.24 -21.17 1.23
CA LYS A 48 -5.58 -20.56 1.27
C LYS A 48 -5.75 -19.51 0.19
N ALA A 49 -4.73 -18.68 -0.05
CA ALA A 49 -4.74 -17.71 -1.14
C ALA A 49 -4.87 -18.38 -2.52
N ARG A 50 -4.13 -19.47 -2.75
CA ARG A 50 -4.21 -20.24 -4.00
C ARG A 50 -5.59 -20.85 -4.19
N LYS A 51 -6.14 -21.48 -3.15
CA LYS A 51 -7.52 -22.03 -3.15
C LYS A 51 -8.57 -20.96 -3.43
N ALA A 52 -8.35 -19.73 -2.97
CA ALA A 52 -9.23 -18.60 -3.26
C ALA A 52 -9.09 -18.08 -4.71
N GLY A 53 -8.12 -18.54 -5.49
CA GLY A 53 -7.94 -18.21 -6.90
C GLY A 53 -6.88 -17.14 -7.18
N ALA A 54 -6.04 -16.79 -6.21
CA ALA A 54 -4.91 -15.88 -6.44
C ALA A 54 -3.69 -16.60 -7.03
N LYS A 55 -2.92 -15.87 -7.85
CA LYS A 55 -1.55 -16.25 -8.21
C LYS A 55 -0.64 -16.03 -7.01
N ILE A 56 0.30 -16.94 -6.78
CA ILE A 56 1.18 -16.88 -5.60
C ILE A 56 2.63 -16.63 -6.02
N VAL A 57 3.25 -15.62 -5.41
CA VAL A 57 4.69 -15.37 -5.46
C VAL A 57 5.25 -15.67 -4.07
N ASN A 58 6.13 -16.65 -3.95
CA ASN A 58 6.70 -17.05 -2.65
C ASN A 58 8.07 -16.42 -2.41
N MET A 59 8.23 -15.77 -1.26
CA MET A 59 9.52 -15.34 -0.73
C MET A 59 10.11 -16.43 0.17
N LYS A 60 11.44 -16.59 0.15
CA LYS A 60 12.14 -17.59 0.99
C LYS A 60 12.05 -17.29 2.50
N LYS A 61 11.88 -16.03 2.86
CA LYS A 61 11.77 -15.53 4.24
C LYS A 61 11.04 -14.19 4.23
N ASN A 62 10.59 -13.74 5.39
CA ASN A 62 10.02 -12.40 5.55
C ASN A 62 11.07 -11.33 5.25
N VAL A 63 10.83 -10.55 4.19
CA VAL A 63 11.67 -9.44 3.72
C VAL A 63 10.98 -8.07 3.84
N GLY A 64 9.72 -8.08 4.29
CA GLY A 64 8.89 -6.91 4.52
C GLY A 64 8.13 -6.44 3.29
N LYS A 65 7.00 -5.75 3.56
CA LYS A 65 6.02 -5.25 2.57
C LYS A 65 6.64 -4.61 1.33
N GLY A 66 7.57 -3.66 1.50
CA GLY A 66 8.15 -2.94 0.35
C GLY A 66 8.95 -3.83 -0.60
N THR A 67 9.72 -4.78 -0.05
CA THR A 67 10.46 -5.77 -0.86
C THR A 67 9.50 -6.74 -1.52
N ALA A 68 8.50 -7.23 -0.79
CA ALA A 68 7.47 -8.12 -1.31
C ALA A 68 6.70 -7.49 -2.49
N LEU A 69 6.26 -6.22 -2.35
CA LEU A 69 5.59 -5.48 -3.42
C LEU A 69 6.49 -5.28 -4.65
N LYS A 70 7.77 -4.94 -4.44
CA LYS A 70 8.74 -4.80 -5.53
C LYS A 70 8.93 -6.10 -6.30
N GLU A 71 9.00 -7.23 -5.60
CA GLU A 71 9.08 -8.54 -6.25
C GLU A 71 7.78 -8.91 -6.97
N GLY A 72 6.63 -8.63 -6.35
CA GLY A 72 5.30 -8.86 -6.95
C GLY A 72 5.07 -8.08 -8.23
N LEU A 73 5.58 -6.85 -8.33
CA LEU A 73 5.46 -5.99 -9.51
C LEU A 73 6.00 -6.64 -10.79
N LYS A 74 7.03 -7.49 -10.69
CA LYS A 74 7.60 -8.20 -11.84
C LYS A 74 6.62 -9.16 -12.50
N TYR A 75 5.58 -9.59 -11.77
CA TYR A 75 4.56 -10.53 -12.23
C TYR A 75 3.27 -9.84 -12.68
N ALA A 76 3.13 -8.54 -12.42
CA ALA A 76 1.94 -7.78 -12.78
C ALA A 76 1.95 -7.40 -14.26
N LYS A 77 0.95 -7.86 -15.01
CA LYS A 77 0.90 -7.67 -16.47
C LYS A 77 0.09 -6.44 -16.92
N ASN A 78 -0.79 -5.92 -16.07
CA ASN A 78 -1.73 -4.87 -16.47
C ASN A 78 -1.21 -3.44 -16.26
N ASP A 79 -1.84 -2.47 -16.94
CA ASP A 79 -1.43 -1.05 -16.92
C ASP A 79 -1.86 -0.31 -15.65
N VAL A 80 -2.81 -0.86 -14.88
CA VAL A 80 -3.17 -0.35 -13.56
C VAL A 80 -2.81 -1.38 -12.50
N ILE A 81 -2.05 -0.93 -11.50
CA ILE A 81 -1.61 -1.76 -10.39
C ILE A 81 -2.27 -1.26 -9.12
N VAL A 82 -2.78 -2.18 -8.31
CA VAL A 82 -3.28 -1.89 -6.97
C VAL A 82 -2.37 -2.54 -5.94
N PHE A 83 -2.00 -1.79 -4.90
CA PHE A 83 -1.50 -2.37 -3.66
C PHE A 83 -2.65 -2.45 -2.67
N LEU A 84 -2.83 -3.63 -2.06
CA LEU A 84 -3.88 -3.89 -1.09
C LEU A 84 -3.30 -4.75 0.04
N ASP A 85 -3.63 -4.44 1.29
CA ASP A 85 -3.18 -5.25 2.43
C ASP A 85 -4.04 -6.53 2.52
N ALA A 86 -3.46 -7.60 3.07
CA ALA A 86 -4.08 -8.92 3.14
C ALA A 86 -5.27 -9.03 4.12
N ASP A 87 -5.44 -8.07 5.03
CA ASP A 87 -6.31 -8.17 6.21
C ASP A 87 -7.60 -7.34 6.14
N VAL A 88 -7.98 -6.86 4.94
CA VAL A 88 -9.16 -6.00 4.72
C VAL A 88 -10.48 -6.77 4.56
N GLY A 89 -10.43 -8.10 4.43
CA GLY A 89 -11.61 -8.96 4.29
C GLY A 89 -12.49 -8.59 3.10
N LEU A 90 -13.80 -8.84 3.18
CA LEU A 90 -14.76 -8.54 2.11
C LEU A 90 -14.89 -7.04 1.78
N SER A 91 -14.31 -6.15 2.60
CA SER A 91 -14.26 -4.71 2.29
C SER A 91 -13.27 -4.39 1.16
N SER A 92 -12.44 -5.36 0.74
CA SER A 92 -11.57 -5.24 -0.43
C SER A 92 -12.31 -4.82 -1.71
N ARG A 93 -13.61 -5.11 -1.83
CA ARG A 93 -14.47 -4.65 -2.95
C ARG A 93 -14.45 -3.13 -3.16
N GLU A 94 -14.22 -2.36 -2.10
CA GLU A 94 -14.14 -0.90 -2.14
C GLU A 94 -12.95 -0.40 -2.96
N VAL A 95 -12.00 -1.28 -3.32
CA VAL A 95 -10.87 -0.96 -4.19
C VAL A 95 -11.33 -0.43 -5.55
N LYS A 96 -12.56 -0.77 -5.97
CA LYS A 96 -13.18 -0.21 -7.18
C LYS A 96 -13.13 1.32 -7.18
N LYS A 97 -13.35 1.96 -6.02
CA LYS A 97 -13.27 3.43 -5.87
C LYS A 97 -11.87 3.99 -6.12
N LEU A 98 -10.83 3.22 -5.83
CA LEU A 98 -9.44 3.59 -6.10
C LEU A 98 -9.09 3.40 -7.58
N ILE A 99 -9.61 2.33 -8.18
CA ILE A 99 -9.33 1.94 -9.56
C ILE A 99 -9.93 2.92 -10.56
N LEU A 100 -11.21 3.29 -10.41
CA LEU A 100 -11.94 4.06 -11.41
C LEU A 100 -11.26 5.40 -11.77
N PRO A 101 -10.86 6.26 -10.80
CA PRO A 101 -10.21 7.53 -11.13
C PRO A 101 -8.86 7.36 -11.87
N VAL A 102 -8.18 6.22 -11.71
CA VAL A 102 -6.94 5.92 -12.44
C VAL A 102 -7.25 5.46 -13.86
N LEU A 103 -8.24 4.58 -14.03
CA LEU A 103 -8.67 4.10 -15.35
C LEU A 103 -9.27 5.22 -16.21
N GLU A 104 -9.98 6.15 -15.59
CA GLU A 104 -10.63 7.30 -16.25
C GLU A 104 -9.65 8.46 -16.51
N GLY A 105 -8.40 8.35 -16.06
CA GLY A 105 -7.37 9.38 -16.25
C GLY A 105 -7.54 10.61 -15.36
N GLU A 106 -8.40 10.56 -14.35
CA GLU A 106 -8.57 11.66 -13.38
C GLU A 106 -7.36 11.82 -12.45
N ALA A 107 -6.62 10.74 -12.20
CA ALA A 107 -5.41 10.71 -11.38
C ALA A 107 -4.41 9.67 -11.91
N ASP A 108 -3.11 9.89 -11.66
CA ASP A 108 -2.09 8.88 -11.94
C ASP A 108 -1.99 7.87 -10.79
N VAL A 109 -2.34 8.32 -9.58
CA VAL A 109 -2.34 7.53 -8.35
C VAL A 109 -3.53 7.91 -7.49
N THR A 110 -4.20 6.91 -6.92
CA THR A 110 -5.19 7.11 -5.86
C THR A 110 -4.70 6.52 -4.55
N ILE A 111 -5.11 7.15 -3.44
CA ILE A 111 -4.78 6.70 -2.08
C ILE A 111 -6.08 6.58 -1.28
N ALA A 112 -6.29 5.43 -0.65
CA ALA A 112 -7.48 5.21 0.18
C ALA A 112 -7.45 6.09 1.43
N LYS A 113 -8.53 6.87 1.60
CA LYS A 113 -8.85 7.65 2.78
C LYS A 113 -9.89 6.89 3.59
N PHE A 114 -9.44 6.28 4.67
CA PHE A 114 -10.29 5.52 5.57
C PHE A 114 -11.25 6.44 6.36
N PRO A 115 -12.41 5.93 6.79
CA PRO A 115 -13.33 6.70 7.62
C PRO A 115 -12.62 7.14 8.91
N LYS A 116 -12.90 8.36 9.36
CA LYS A 116 -12.37 8.86 10.64
C LYS A 116 -12.95 7.99 11.76
N THR A 117 -12.12 7.18 12.40
CA THR A 117 -12.52 6.46 13.60
C THR A 117 -12.48 7.41 14.80
N ASN A 118 -13.54 7.41 15.62
CA ASN A 118 -13.59 8.19 16.87
C ASN A 118 -12.60 7.67 17.94
N VAL A 119 -11.94 6.55 17.67
CA VAL A 119 -10.89 6.02 18.51
C VAL A 119 -9.63 6.85 18.25
N LYS A 120 -9.17 7.61 19.26
CA LYS A 120 -7.81 8.18 19.28
C LYS A 120 -6.81 7.02 19.24
N ALA A 121 -6.53 6.52 18.05
CA ALA A 121 -5.43 5.61 17.79
C ALA A 121 -4.18 6.48 17.88
N GLY A 122 -3.19 6.09 18.69
CA GLY A 122 -1.98 6.87 19.01
C GLY A 122 -1.02 7.14 17.84
N PHE A 123 -1.53 7.24 16.62
CA PHE A 123 -0.83 7.57 15.38
C PHE A 123 -0.66 9.08 15.15
N GLY A 124 -1.19 9.93 16.03
CA GLY A 124 -1.23 11.38 15.81
C GLY A 124 0.13 11.97 15.42
N PHE A 125 1.20 11.61 16.14
CA PHE A 125 2.55 12.10 15.85
C PHE A 125 3.17 11.48 14.59
N VAL A 126 2.97 10.17 14.33
CA VAL A 126 3.47 9.48 13.12
C VAL A 126 2.80 10.03 11.87
N LYS A 127 1.47 10.19 11.89
CA LYS A 127 0.69 10.81 10.81
C LYS A 127 1.11 12.26 10.60
N THR A 128 1.33 13.02 11.67
CA THR A 128 1.79 14.40 11.58
C THR A 128 3.18 14.48 10.95
N LEU A 129 4.12 13.63 11.36
CA LEU A 129 5.46 13.57 10.75
C LEU A 129 5.38 13.26 9.26
N ALA A 130 4.59 12.25 8.87
CA ALA A 130 4.40 11.89 7.47
C ALA A 130 3.82 13.04 6.64
N ARG A 131 2.73 13.67 7.12
CA ARG A 131 2.07 14.82 6.47
C ARG A 131 3.02 16.00 6.33
N LYS A 132 3.70 16.39 7.41
CA LYS A 132 4.68 17.48 7.41
C LYS A 132 5.85 17.19 6.48
N GLY A 133 6.35 15.95 6.46
CA GLY A 133 7.41 15.52 5.56
C GLY A 133 7.01 15.66 4.09
N VAL A 134 5.83 15.15 3.69
CA VAL A 134 5.32 15.31 2.32
C VAL A 134 5.18 16.78 1.96
N LYS A 135 4.54 17.59 2.82
CA LYS A 135 4.37 19.03 2.59
C LYS A 135 5.71 19.75 2.45
N TYR A 136 6.68 19.45 3.30
CA TYR A 136 8.01 20.06 3.25
C TYR A 136 8.75 19.77 1.93
N PHE A 137 8.69 18.53 1.44
CA PHE A 137 9.44 18.13 0.24
C PHE A 137 8.76 18.45 -1.09
N THR A 138 7.45 18.66 -1.09
CA THR A 138 6.65 18.72 -2.31
C THR A 138 5.71 19.93 -2.38
N GLY A 139 5.51 20.66 -1.27
CA GLY A 139 4.49 21.71 -1.15
C GLY A 139 3.05 21.19 -1.06
N ASN A 140 2.80 19.90 -1.29
CA ASN A 140 1.47 19.33 -1.36
C ASN A 140 0.97 18.81 -0.01
N GLU A 141 -0.33 18.93 0.24
CA GLU A 141 -1.00 18.37 1.41
C GLU A 141 -1.72 17.08 1.03
N ILE A 142 -1.29 15.96 1.62
CA ILE A 142 -1.92 14.64 1.47
C ILE A 142 -2.25 14.16 2.88
N GLU A 143 -3.50 13.81 3.16
CA GLU A 143 -3.91 13.41 4.52
C GLU A 143 -3.58 11.94 4.81
N SER A 144 -3.76 11.08 3.81
CA SER A 144 -3.73 9.62 3.90
C SER A 144 -2.37 9.05 3.51
N VAL A 145 -1.28 9.79 3.77
CA VAL A 145 0.09 9.43 3.36
C VAL A 145 0.46 8.01 3.79
N LEU A 146 0.04 7.56 4.96
CA LEU A 146 0.40 6.24 5.50
C LEU A 146 -0.52 5.10 5.03
N SER A 147 -1.50 5.40 4.18
CA SER A 147 -2.40 4.38 3.64
C SER A 147 -1.66 3.49 2.64
N GLY A 148 -1.77 2.17 2.86
CA GLY A 148 -1.17 1.14 2.03
C GLY A 148 -1.99 0.83 0.77
N GLN A 149 -3.28 1.14 0.80
CA GLN A 149 -4.25 0.85 -0.25
C GLN A 149 -4.19 1.95 -1.30
N ARG A 150 -3.65 1.61 -2.46
CA ARG A 150 -3.34 2.58 -3.51
C ARG A 150 -3.53 1.95 -4.87
N ALA A 151 -4.09 2.69 -5.82
CA ALA A 151 -4.06 2.32 -7.24
C ALA A 151 -3.11 3.25 -7.98
N PHE A 152 -2.39 2.71 -8.96
CA PHE A 152 -1.37 3.41 -9.73
C PHE A 152 -1.53 3.08 -11.20
N LYS A 153 -1.25 4.04 -12.08
CA LYS A 153 -0.74 3.67 -13.41
C LYS A 153 0.59 2.94 -13.25
N LYS A 154 0.80 1.87 -14.00
CA LYS A 154 2.01 1.04 -13.95
C LYS A 154 3.27 1.86 -14.23
N GLU A 155 3.21 2.78 -15.19
CA GLU A 155 4.30 3.70 -15.53
C GLU A 155 4.79 4.52 -14.32
N VAL A 156 3.90 4.88 -13.39
CA VAL A 156 4.27 5.64 -12.19
C VAL A 156 5.21 4.81 -11.34
N LEU A 157 4.87 3.54 -11.11
CA LEU A 157 5.66 2.60 -10.30
C LEU A 157 6.98 2.25 -10.97
N GLU A 158 7.00 2.06 -12.29
CA GLU A 158 8.22 1.80 -13.07
C GLU A 158 9.18 3.00 -13.05
N SER A 159 8.64 4.22 -12.92
CA SER A 159 9.45 5.42 -12.80
C SER A 159 10.19 5.51 -11.44
N LEU A 160 9.77 4.75 -10.42
CA LEU A 160 10.34 4.81 -9.07
C LEU A 160 11.63 4.00 -8.97
N LYS A 161 12.73 4.68 -8.64
CA LYS A 161 14.05 4.04 -8.48
C LYS A 161 14.21 3.30 -7.14
N THR A 162 13.42 3.68 -6.14
CA THR A 162 13.62 3.24 -4.76
C THR A 162 12.32 2.72 -4.18
N PHE A 163 12.35 1.47 -3.72
CA PHE A 163 11.35 0.92 -2.80
C PHE A 163 11.93 0.94 -1.40
N TYR A 164 11.42 1.84 -0.56
CA TYR A 164 11.88 1.96 0.82
C TYR A 164 11.46 0.73 1.64
N LYS A 165 12.22 0.44 2.69
CA LYS A 165 11.92 -0.65 3.62
C LYS A 165 10.97 -0.17 4.72
N GLY A 166 10.25 -1.12 5.32
CA GLY A 166 9.38 -0.86 6.45
C GLY A 166 8.26 0.13 6.11
N PHE A 167 7.89 0.96 7.08
CA PHE A 167 6.78 1.92 6.96
C PHE A 167 7.17 3.25 6.28
N GLY A 168 8.41 3.35 5.83
CA GLY A 168 8.88 4.49 5.05
C GLY A 168 8.46 4.42 3.58
N ILE A 169 7.96 3.27 3.10
CA ILE A 169 7.57 3.09 1.69
C ILE A 169 6.47 4.05 1.28
N GLU A 170 5.39 4.15 2.04
CA GLU A 170 4.26 4.99 1.66
C GLU A 170 4.63 6.48 1.62
N VAL A 171 5.41 6.97 2.60
CA VAL A 171 5.87 8.37 2.64
C VAL A 171 6.86 8.65 1.51
N GLY A 172 7.88 7.80 1.38
CA GLY A 172 8.94 8.00 0.39
C GLY A 172 8.40 7.97 -1.04
N MET A 173 7.53 7.01 -1.32
CA MET A 173 6.82 6.86 -2.60
C MET A 173 5.95 8.07 -2.90
N THR A 174 5.17 8.57 -1.93
CA THR A 174 4.33 9.77 -2.12
C THR A 174 5.18 10.98 -2.52
N ILE A 175 6.32 11.19 -1.84
CA ILE A 175 7.24 12.29 -2.18
C ILE A 175 7.81 12.13 -3.59
N ASP A 176 8.24 10.93 -3.97
CA ASP A 176 8.85 10.70 -5.29
C ASP A 176 7.84 10.86 -6.42
N ILE A 177 6.62 10.36 -6.24
CA ILE A 177 5.51 10.50 -7.20
C ILE A 177 5.21 11.99 -7.44
N LEU A 178 5.03 12.77 -6.36
CA LEU A 178 4.73 14.20 -6.46
C LEU A 178 5.88 15.00 -7.07
N LYS A 179 7.13 14.69 -6.70
CA LYS A 179 8.31 15.36 -7.29
C LYS A 179 8.50 15.09 -8.78
N LYS A 180 7.94 13.99 -9.29
CA LYS A 180 7.91 13.66 -10.71
C LYS A 180 6.73 14.31 -11.46
N GLY A 181 5.87 15.05 -10.77
CA GLY A 181 4.73 15.76 -11.37
C GLY A 181 3.46 14.93 -11.54
N TYR A 182 3.42 13.70 -11.04
CA TYR A 182 2.24 12.86 -11.12
C TYR A 182 1.13 13.34 -10.17
N LYS A 183 -0.12 13.18 -10.60
CA LYS A 183 -1.31 13.59 -9.85
C LYS A 183 -1.77 12.50 -8.89
N ILE A 184 -1.84 12.86 -7.60
CA ILE A 184 -2.39 12.00 -6.54
C ILE A 184 -3.79 12.48 -6.16
N LYS A 185 -4.75 11.55 -6.03
CA LYS A 185 -6.09 11.80 -5.51
C LYS A 185 -6.37 10.95 -4.27
N GLU A 186 -6.86 11.55 -3.20
CA GLU A 186 -7.36 10.80 -2.04
C GLU A 186 -8.82 10.42 -2.26
N VAL A 187 -9.17 9.15 -2.01
CA VAL A 187 -10.51 8.62 -2.26
C VAL A 187 -11.06 7.99 -1.00
N GLU A 188 -12.25 8.42 -0.59
CA GLU A 188 -12.93 7.86 0.57
C GLU A 188 -13.40 6.42 0.30
N VAL A 189 -13.06 5.51 1.21
CA VAL A 189 -13.43 4.10 1.12
C VAL A 189 -14.06 3.63 2.44
N ASN A 190 -14.96 2.66 2.37
CA ASN A 190 -15.51 1.98 3.53
C ASN A 190 -14.75 0.66 3.80
N MET A 191 -13.42 0.72 3.74
CA MET A 191 -12.56 -0.41 4.07
C MET A 191 -12.34 -0.50 5.58
N THR A 192 -12.30 -1.73 6.10
CA THR A 192 -12.03 -1.99 7.52
C THR A 192 -10.78 -2.86 7.65
N HIS A 193 -9.81 -2.40 8.44
CA HIS A 193 -8.68 -3.21 8.85
C HIS A 193 -8.94 -3.86 10.20
N SER A 194 -8.24 -4.97 10.47
CA SER A 194 -8.11 -5.47 11.83
C SER A 194 -7.56 -4.35 12.73
N VAL A 195 -8.31 -3.95 13.74
CA VAL A 195 -7.73 -3.19 14.84
C VAL A 195 -6.87 -4.17 15.63
N THR A 196 -5.57 -4.22 15.34
CA THR A 196 -4.62 -4.88 16.25
C THR A 196 -4.73 -4.18 17.60
N GLY A 197 -5.20 -4.93 18.61
CA GLY A 197 -5.55 -4.43 19.94
C GLY A 197 -4.44 -3.59 20.57
N ARG A 198 -4.85 -2.64 21.42
CA ARG A 198 -3.97 -1.72 22.15
C ARG A 198 -3.06 -2.46 23.15
N ASN A 199 -1.96 -3.02 22.66
CA ASN A 199 -0.94 -3.69 23.49
C ASN A 199 0.44 -3.01 23.35
N LEU A 200 1.38 -3.32 24.25
CA LEU A 200 2.79 -2.88 24.20
C LEU A 200 3.47 -3.17 22.84
N LYS A 201 3.08 -4.29 22.19
CA LYS A 201 3.49 -4.60 20.80
C LYS A 201 3.10 -3.49 19.82
N GLY A 202 1.92 -2.91 19.96
CA GLY A 202 1.51 -1.76 19.18
C GLY A 202 2.37 -0.52 19.43
N PHE A 203 2.90 -0.31 20.64
CA PHE A 203 3.78 0.83 20.95
C PHE A 203 5.16 0.69 20.32
N LEU A 204 5.77 -0.48 20.44
CA LEU A 204 7.04 -0.79 19.75
C LEU A 204 6.89 -0.73 18.22
N HIS A 205 5.77 -1.22 17.70
CA HIS A 205 5.43 -1.10 16.27
C HIS A 205 5.32 0.37 15.81
N ARG A 206 4.76 1.25 16.65
CA ARG A 206 4.68 2.70 16.41
C ARG A 206 6.06 3.38 16.45
N GLY A 207 6.91 3.01 17.40
CA GLY A 207 8.29 3.52 17.46
C GLY A 207 9.09 3.14 16.22
N LYS A 208 8.94 1.90 15.74
CA LYS A 208 9.53 1.44 14.48
C LYS A 208 8.99 2.21 13.27
N GLN A 209 7.66 2.41 13.18
CA GLN A 209 7.02 3.22 12.14
C GLN A 209 7.60 4.62 12.05
N PHE A 210 7.71 5.30 13.19
CA PHE A 210 8.28 6.64 13.27
C PHE A 210 9.73 6.67 12.77
N TRP A 211 10.57 5.73 13.23
CA TRP A 211 11.97 5.65 12.85
C TRP A 211 12.15 5.35 11.37
N ASP A 212 11.36 4.45 10.79
CA ASP A 212 11.41 4.13 9.37
C ASP A 212 11.07 5.37 8.52
N ILE A 213 10.03 6.12 8.90
CA ILE A 213 9.66 7.38 8.24
C ILE A 213 10.77 8.41 8.38
N LEU A 214 11.30 8.61 9.59
CA LEU A 214 12.36 9.59 9.86
C LEU A 214 13.61 9.27 9.03
N LYS A 215 14.03 8.00 8.95
CA LYS A 215 15.16 7.58 8.10
C LYS A 215 14.96 7.93 6.64
N VAL A 216 13.74 7.71 6.10
CA VAL A 216 13.42 8.10 4.71
C VAL A 216 13.49 9.61 4.52
N LEU A 217 12.92 10.38 5.46
CA LEU A 217 12.97 11.85 5.39
C LEU A 217 14.42 12.37 5.47
N MET A 218 15.23 11.85 6.38
CA MET A 218 16.66 12.19 6.49
C MET A 218 17.41 11.82 5.21
N TYR A 219 17.25 10.60 4.70
CA TYR A 219 17.86 10.18 3.44
C TYR A 219 17.52 11.13 2.28
N LYS A 220 16.26 11.56 2.18
CA LYS A 220 15.82 12.54 1.17
C LYS A 220 16.38 13.95 1.41
N LEU A 221 16.54 14.39 2.67
CA LEU A 221 17.18 15.67 3.00
C LEU A 221 18.65 15.67 2.53
N PHE A 222 19.41 14.65 2.92
CA PHE A 222 20.81 14.52 2.50
C PHE A 222 20.97 14.37 0.99
N SER A 223 20.08 13.62 0.32
CA SER A 223 20.10 13.49 -1.14
C SER A 223 19.68 14.75 -1.88
N LYS A 224 18.91 15.65 -1.24
CA LYS A 224 18.54 16.96 -1.80
C LYS A 224 19.76 17.89 -1.79
N ASN A 225 20.47 17.96 -0.67
CA ASN A 225 21.63 18.85 -0.48
C ASN A 225 22.87 18.45 -1.32
N ILE A 226 22.87 17.28 -1.95
CA ILE A 226 23.96 16.84 -2.85
C ILE A 226 23.66 17.24 -4.32
N LYS A 227 22.41 17.63 -4.62
CA LYS A 227 21.95 17.98 -5.98
C LYS A 227 21.70 19.48 -6.18
N GLU A 228 21.85 20.27 -5.12
CA GLU A 228 21.91 21.74 -5.14
C GLU A 228 23.38 22.16 -5.03
#